data_AF-A0A3E1J0D0-F1
#
_entry.id   AF-A0A3E1J0D0-F1
#
_cell.length_a   1.000
_cell.length_b   1.000
_cell.length_c   1.000
_cell.angle_alpha   90.00
_cell.angle_beta   90.00
_cell.angle_gamma   90.00
#
_symmetry.space_group_name_H-M   'P 1'
#
loop_
_entity.id
_entity.type
_entity.pdbx_description
1 polymer ?
#
loop_
_entity_poly.entity_id
_entity_poly.type
_entity_poly.pdbx_seq_one_letter_code
_entity_poly.pdbx_strand_id
1 'polypeptide(L)' 'MDVSDSARAWLAEHGYDPVYGARPLRRLVQTEIGDQLARLLLSGKVHDGARVVADCENTSDHVILKISLM' A
#
# COMPACT_ATOMS: atom_id res chain seq x y z
N MET A 1 -1.68 -5.54 9.32
CA MET A 1 -2.05 -5.36 7.90
C MET A 1 -1.39 -6.45 7.10
N ASP A 2 -1.97 -6.79 5.96
CA ASP A 2 -1.40 -7.68 4.96
C ASP A 2 -1.15 -6.91 3.66
N VAL A 3 -0.30 -7.46 2.79
CA VAL A 3 -0.07 -6.96 1.44
C VAL A 3 -0.36 -8.12 0.49
N SER A 4 -1.12 -7.90 -0.58
CA SER A 4 -1.37 -8.92 -1.60
C SER A 4 -0.16 -9.10 -2.51
N ASP A 5 -0.14 -10.19 -3.27
CA ASP A 5 0.93 -10.42 -4.24
C ASP A 5 0.89 -9.45 -5.42
N SER A 6 -0.31 -9.00 -5.84
CA SER A 6 -0.45 -7.96 -6.86
C SER A 6 0.11 -6.62 -6.39
N ALA A 7 -0.16 -6.21 -5.14
CA ALA A 7 0.44 -5.02 -4.56
C ALA A 7 1.96 -5.14 -4.42
N ARG A 8 2.48 -6.31 -4.02
CA ARG A 8 3.94 -6.56 -3.98
C ARG A 8 4.57 -6.42 -5.36
N ALA A 9 3.98 -7.02 -6.38
CA ALA A 9 4.47 -6.96 -7.75
C ALA A 9 4.47 -5.51 -8.27
N TRP A 10 3.35 -4.80 -8.08
CA TRP A 10 3.22 -3.41 -8.50
C TRP A 10 4.26 -2.50 -7.82
N LEU A 11 4.43 -2.63 -6.51
CA LEU A 11 5.43 -1.85 -5.76
C LEU A 11 6.86 -2.16 -6.21
N ALA A 12 7.17 -3.42 -6.53
CA ALA A 12 8.50 -3.79 -7.02
C ALA A 12 8.77 -3.20 -8.40
N GLU A 13 7.81 -3.24 -9.30
CA GLU A 13 7.91 -2.67 -10.65
C GLU A 13 8.07 -1.14 -10.62
N HIS A 14 7.30 -0.45 -9.77
CA HIS A 14 7.27 1.02 -9.71
C HIS A 14 8.29 1.62 -8.73
N GLY A 15 8.78 0.83 -7.78
CA GLY A 15 9.72 1.25 -6.74
C GLY A 15 11.18 0.88 -7.02
N TYR A 16 11.44 0.17 -8.12
CA TYR A 16 12.79 -0.17 -8.57
C TYR A 16 13.30 0.83 -9.59
N ASP A 17 14.52 1.29 -9.39
CA ASP A 17 15.24 2.11 -10.36
C ASP A 17 16.60 1.45 -10.67
N PRO A 18 17.01 1.29 -11.94
CA PRO A 18 18.29 0.66 -12.29
C PRO A 18 19.53 1.37 -11.71
N VAL A 19 19.47 2.68 -11.53
CA VAL A 19 20.56 3.51 -11.00
C VAL A 19 20.56 3.51 -9.47
N TYR A 20 19.37 3.56 -8.86
CA TYR A 20 19.22 3.72 -7.40
C TYR A 20 18.86 2.43 -6.65
N GLY A 21 18.62 1.33 -7.36
CA GLY A 21 18.13 0.07 -6.80
C GLY A 21 16.76 0.23 -6.13
N ALA A 22 16.54 -0.48 -5.02
CA ALA A 22 15.28 -0.41 -4.24
C ALA A 22 15.18 0.83 -3.32
N ARG A 23 16.06 1.83 -3.43
CA ARG A 23 15.97 3.04 -2.58
C ARG A 23 14.65 3.81 -2.78
N PRO A 24 14.14 3.99 -4.01
CA PRO A 24 12.85 4.65 -4.23
C PRO A 24 11.67 3.86 -3.63
N LEU A 25 11.76 2.53 -3.54
CA LEU A 25 10.72 1.65 -3.01
C LEU A 25 10.25 2.08 -1.62
N ARG A 26 11.16 2.47 -0.72
CA ARG A 26 10.78 2.92 0.63
C ARG A 26 9.86 4.14 0.57
N ARG A 27 10.17 5.10 -0.32
CA ARG A 27 9.34 6.31 -0.48
C ARG A 27 7.99 5.96 -1.10
N LEU A 28 7.97 5.07 -2.08
CA LEU A 28 6.75 4.62 -2.73
C LEU A 28 5.81 3.92 -1.73
N VAL A 29 6.32 2.98 -0.93
CA VAL A 29 5.53 2.31 0.12
C VAL A 29 4.98 3.31 1.13
N GLN A 30 5.76 4.32 1.54
CA GLN A 30 5.28 5.36 2.43
C GLN A 30 4.10 6.11 1.82
N THR A 31 4.18 6.52 0.55
CA THR A 31 3.14 7.32 -0.10
C THR A 31 1.90 6.50 -0.45
N GLU A 32 2.09 5.31 -1.01
CA GLU A 32 1.01 4.44 -1.50
C GLU A 32 0.32 3.65 -0.38
N ILE A 33 1.00 3.38 0.73
CA ILE A 33 0.41 2.62 1.85
C ILE A 33 0.37 3.46 3.11
N GLY A 34 1.51 3.99 3.55
CA GLY A 34 1.63 4.66 4.85
C GLY A 34 0.73 5.90 4.96
N ASP A 35 0.81 6.80 3.98
CA ASP A 35 0.07 8.05 3.97
C ASP A 35 -1.43 7.80 3.78
N GLN A 36 -1.82 6.79 2.98
CA GLN A 36 -3.21 6.37 2.85
C GLN A 36 -3.78 5.82 4.17
N LEU A 37 -3.05 4.91 4.81
CA LEU A 37 -3.46 4.32 6.09
C LEU A 37 -3.57 5.37 7.19
N ALA A 38 -2.63 6.32 7.25
CA ALA A 38 -2.67 7.43 8.19
C ALA A 38 -3.96 8.26 8.03
N ARG A 39 -4.36 8.58 6.80
CA ARG A 39 -5.63 9.28 6.53
C ARG A 39 -6.85 8.47 6.97
N LEU A 40 -6.84 7.16 6.78
CA LEU A 40 -7.95 6.28 7.18
C LEU A 40 -8.07 6.16 8.70
N LEU A 41 -6.94 6.09 9.42
CA LEU A 41 -6.90 6.13 10.88
C LEU A 41 -7.40 7.49 11.41
N LEU A 42 -6.89 8.60 10.87
CA LEU A 42 -7.29 9.95 11.30
C LEU A 42 -8.77 10.26 11.01
N SER A 43 -9.35 9.65 9.97
CA SER A 43 -10.78 9.78 9.66
C SER A 43 -11.67 8.81 10.44
N GLY A 44 -11.10 7.92 11.26
CA GLY A 44 -11.85 6.90 12.01
C GLY A 44 -12.42 5.76 11.16
N LYS A 45 -12.03 5.65 9.89
CA LYS A 45 -12.46 4.56 9.00
C LYS A 45 -11.75 3.24 9.30
N VAL A 46 -10.53 3.32 9.83
CA VAL A 46 -9.79 2.17 10.37
C VAL A 46 -9.72 2.35 11.88
N HIS A 47 -10.12 1.33 12.60
CA HIS A 47 -10.06 1.27 14.06
C HIS A 47 -9.23 0.07 14.50
N ASP A 48 -8.92 0.01 15.79
CA ASP A 48 -8.24 -1.13 16.39
C ASP A 48 -9.01 -2.42 16.09
N GLY A 49 -8.26 -3.47 15.77
CA GLY A 49 -8.80 -4.77 15.37
C GLY A 49 -9.25 -4.89 13.90
N ALA A 50 -9.33 -3.79 13.14
CA ALA A 50 -9.67 -3.87 11.71
C ALA A 50 -8.55 -4.57 10.91
N ARG A 51 -8.94 -5.44 9.97
CA ARG A 51 -8.00 -6.03 9.03
C ARG A 51 -7.87 -5.13 7.81
N VAL A 52 -6.65 -4.69 7.54
CA VAL A 52 -6.31 -3.90 6.35
C VAL A 52 -5.45 -4.73 5.42
N VAL A 53 -5.84 -4.81 4.15
CA VAL A 53 -5.09 -5.46 3.07
C VAL A 53 -4.72 -4.41 2.03
N ALA A 54 -3.43 -4.23 1.79
CA ALA A 54 -2.94 -3.45 0.66
C ALA A 54 -3.01 -4.32 -0.60
N ASP A 55 -3.72 -3.85 -1.61
CA ASP A 55 -4.01 -4.59 -2.84
C ASP A 55 -3.77 -3.72 -4.08
N CYS A 56 -3.64 -4.36 -5.24
CA CYS A 56 -3.56 -3.67 -6.52
C CYS A 56 -4.47 -4.39 -7.51
N GLU A 57 -5.40 -3.67 -8.10
CA GLU A 57 -6.20 -4.18 -9.21
C GLU A 57 -5.38 -4.09 -10.51
N ASN A 58 -5.60 -5.00 -11.45
CA ASN A 58 -4.83 -5.07 -12.70
C ASN A 58 -4.92 -3.79 -13.56
N THR A 59 -5.88 -2.90 -13.29
CA THR A 59 -6.11 -1.65 -14.02
C THR A 59 -5.74 -0.41 -13.19
N SER A 60 -5.28 -0.58 -11.96
CA SER A 60 -4.98 0.56 -11.07
C SER A 60 -3.51 0.98 -11.18
N ASP A 61 -3.30 2.29 -11.29
CA ASP A 61 -1.97 2.92 -11.25
C ASP A 61 -1.49 3.20 -9.80
N HIS A 62 -2.16 2.65 -8.80
CA HIS A 62 -1.92 2.91 -7.38
C HIS A 62 -2.33 1.73 -6.51
N VAL A 63 -1.77 1.65 -5.30
CA VAL A 63 -2.17 0.65 -4.30
C VAL A 63 -3.46 1.10 -3.62
N ILE A 64 -4.39 0.17 -3.43
CA ILE A 64 -5.65 0.40 -2.71
C ILE A 64 -5.64 -0.31 -1.36
N LEU A 65 -6.25 0.31 -0.34
CA LEU A 65 -6.40 -0.30 0.98
C LEU A 65 -7.83 -0.85 1.16
N LYS A 66 -7.95 -2.17 1.23
CA LYS A 66 -9.20 -2.86 1.53
C LYS A 66 -9.32 -3.06 3.04
N ILE A 67 -10.41 -2.57 3.63
CA ILE A 67 -10.70 -2.69 5.06
C ILE A 67 -11.78 -3.76 5.23
N SER A 68 -11.56 -4.70 6.16
CA SER A 68 -12.56 -5.68 6.56
C SER A 68 -12.74 -5.63 8.07
N LEU A 69 -14.01 -5.59 8.49
CA LEU A 69 -14.41 -5.75 9.88
C LEU A 69 -14.39 -7.25 10.20
N MET A 70 -13.71 -7.60 11.29
CA MET A 70 -13.73 -8.95 11.84
C MET A 70 -14.93 -9.16 12.75
#